data_AF-A0A7C1LVF8-F1
#
_entry.id   AF-A0A7C1LVF8-F1
#
_cell.length_a   1.000
_cell.length_b   1.000
_cell.length_c   1.000
_cell.angle_alpha   90.00
_cell.angle_beta   90.00
_cell.angle_gamma   90.00
#
_symmetry.space_group_name_H-M   'P 1'
#
loop_
_entity.id
_entity.type
_entity.pdbx_description
1 polymer ?
#
loop_
_entity_poly.entity_id
_entity_poly.type
_entity_poly.pdbx_seq_one_letter_code
_entity_poly.pdbx_strand_id
1 'polypeptide(L)'
;MCIRDRDTNVFHLEGKEEGGKIFIIANTHSNEPAAILTALIFIENAVVDKGTLIIIPEFNNSAGRNTRPGDGYPLYYEIQTDWGSKKFRMGNRDASPLDQWPDPDVYVHYPDKQLLSYLDVRNTNRTWPGRPDGPLMEQVTYGAMQIMRSEKVDIAVDIHGAETMFPVTNCIVAPEKSIRIATMTSLTVKAREKFDNHVELSPSGFRGLSHREIGDHSDTLPFLLEAPLPFLDQPTGPKTVDLLLDGKDPFLLSLSKKKKLFVPYDETGWPMEKRVGQHCSVILEIIRQFSRKFPDKAIKLRNVPRYADVVKNGVGHYYRDPDKSDKAKVYFN
;
A
#
# COMPACT_ATOMS: atom_id res chain seq x y z
N MET A 1 3.91 -5.33 -30.94
CA MET A 1 3.18 -6.15 -29.94
C MET A 1 2.72 -5.16 -28.88
N CYS A 2 1.39 -4.99 -28.70
CA CYS A 2 0.81 -3.95 -27.85
C CYS A 2 1.44 -3.93 -26.46
N ILE A 3 1.95 -2.77 -26.04
CA ILE A 3 2.10 -2.42 -24.63
C ILE A 3 0.71 -2.62 -24.03
N ARG A 4 0.52 -3.64 -23.20
CA ARG A 4 -0.79 -3.88 -22.59
C ARG A 4 -0.90 -2.88 -21.46
N ASP A 5 -1.97 -2.08 -21.43
CA ASP A 5 -2.19 -0.98 -20.46
C ASP A 5 -2.27 -1.43 -18.98
N ARG A 6 -1.91 -2.69 -18.69
CA ARG A 6 -2.05 -3.41 -17.41
C ARG A 6 -0.71 -3.90 -16.86
N ASP A 7 0.36 -3.82 -17.65
CA ASP A 7 1.64 -4.38 -17.27
C ASP A 7 2.19 -3.61 -16.06
N THR A 8 2.58 -4.36 -15.03
CA THR A 8 3.23 -3.84 -13.84
C THR A 8 4.42 -4.73 -13.50
N ASN A 9 5.48 -4.13 -12.96
CA ASN A 9 6.66 -4.87 -12.58
C ASN A 9 6.40 -5.66 -11.31
N VAL A 10 6.77 -6.95 -11.31
CA VAL A 10 6.77 -7.82 -10.14
C VAL A 10 8.21 -8.12 -9.76
N PHE A 11 8.63 -7.71 -8.57
CA PHE A 11 9.99 -7.91 -8.07
C PHE A 11 10.02 -9.13 -7.17
N HIS A 12 10.93 -10.07 -7.45
CA HIS A 12 11.20 -11.23 -6.62
C HIS A 12 12.58 -11.08 -5.98
N LEU A 13 12.61 -10.94 -4.66
CA LEU A 13 13.83 -10.91 -3.86
C LEU A 13 13.90 -12.22 -3.07
N GLU A 14 14.81 -13.11 -3.47
CA GLU A 14 14.94 -14.45 -2.90
C GLU A 14 16.15 -14.54 -1.97
N GLY A 15 15.94 -15.12 -0.79
CA GLY A 15 17.00 -15.43 0.15
C GLY A 15 17.75 -16.70 -0.21
N LYS A 16 18.92 -16.88 0.40
CA LYS A 16 19.73 -18.10 0.21
C LYS A 16 19.13 -19.32 0.91
N GLU A 17 18.43 -19.09 2.03
CA GLU A 17 17.74 -20.14 2.78
C GLU A 17 16.26 -20.16 2.41
N GLU A 18 15.70 -21.36 2.22
CA GLU A 18 14.25 -21.53 2.05
C GLU A 18 13.49 -21.06 3.30
N GLY A 19 12.32 -20.46 3.09
CA GLY A 19 11.47 -19.95 4.16
C GLY A 19 10.09 -19.58 3.63
N GLY A 20 9.33 -18.83 4.42
CA GLY A 20 8.03 -18.34 3.99
C GLY A 20 8.13 -17.31 2.88
N LYS A 21 7.00 -17.00 2.25
CA LYS A 21 6.90 -15.97 1.23
C LYS A 21 5.94 -14.86 1.65
N ILE A 22 6.36 -13.61 1.46
CA ILE A 22 5.53 -12.43 1.63
C ILE A 22 5.28 -11.77 0.27
N PHE A 23 4.04 -11.35 0.05
CA PHE A 23 3.65 -10.52 -1.09
C PHE A 23 3.27 -9.12 -0.63
N ILE A 24 3.98 -8.09 -1.09
CA ILE A 24 3.72 -6.68 -0.80
C ILE A 24 3.11 -6.02 -2.02
N ILE A 25 1.94 -5.41 -1.83
CA ILE A 25 1.17 -4.71 -2.84
C ILE A 25 1.16 -3.24 -2.45
N ALA A 26 1.55 -2.38 -3.39
CA ALA A 26 1.55 -0.94 -3.23
C ALA A 26 0.90 -0.27 -4.44
N ASN A 27 0.48 0.99 -4.26
CA ASN A 27 -0.30 1.74 -5.24
C ASN A 27 -1.51 0.94 -5.74
N THR A 28 -2.24 0.32 -4.81
CA THR A 28 -3.64 -0.06 -5.06
C THR A 28 -4.42 1.18 -5.48
N HIS A 29 -4.12 2.32 -4.86
CA HIS A 29 -4.50 3.64 -5.31
C HIS A 29 -3.25 4.51 -5.54
N SER A 30 -3.09 5.11 -6.72
CA SER A 30 -1.91 5.92 -7.08
C SER A 30 -1.95 7.35 -6.52
N ASN A 31 -3.03 7.74 -5.84
CA ASN A 31 -3.11 8.97 -5.06
C ASN A 31 -2.67 8.80 -3.59
N GLU A 32 -2.14 7.63 -3.22
CA GLU A 32 -1.68 7.29 -1.87
C GLU A 32 -0.15 7.03 -1.87
N PRO A 33 0.68 8.09 -2.07
CA PRO A 33 2.09 7.95 -2.43
C PRO A 33 2.97 7.27 -1.38
N ALA A 34 2.56 7.24 -0.11
CA ALA A 34 3.30 6.52 0.93
C ALA A 34 3.49 5.02 0.57
N ALA A 35 2.55 4.43 -0.16
CA ALA A 35 2.61 3.03 -0.57
C ALA A 35 3.79 2.74 -1.51
N ILE A 36 3.88 3.41 -2.67
CA ILE A 36 5.01 3.21 -3.59
C ILE A 36 6.35 3.60 -2.95
N LEU A 37 6.36 4.66 -2.14
CA LEU A 37 7.58 5.10 -1.48
C LEU A 37 8.12 4.02 -0.52
N THR A 38 7.24 3.38 0.26
CA THR A 38 7.59 2.22 1.07
C THR A 38 8.03 1.04 0.22
N ALA A 39 7.30 0.69 -0.85
CA ALA A 39 7.67 -0.44 -1.72
C ALA A 39 9.08 -0.29 -2.31
N LEU A 40 9.45 0.92 -2.76
CA LEU A 40 10.78 1.20 -3.27
C LEU A 40 11.87 1.10 -2.19
N ILE A 41 11.59 1.50 -0.94
CA ILE A 41 12.54 1.27 0.15
C ILE A 41 12.82 -0.23 0.31
N PHE A 42 11.78 -1.09 0.27
CA PHE A 42 11.98 -2.53 0.33
C PHE A 42 12.75 -3.06 -0.89
N ILE A 43 12.37 -2.67 -2.11
CA ILE A 43 13.04 -3.12 -3.34
C ILE A 43 14.53 -2.75 -3.34
N GLU A 44 14.86 -1.52 -2.94
CA GLU A 44 16.22 -0.98 -3.06
C GLU A 44 17.12 -1.36 -1.87
N ASN A 45 16.56 -1.72 -0.71
CA ASN A 45 17.35 -1.94 0.52
C ASN A 45 17.23 -3.34 1.10
N ALA A 46 16.14 -4.08 0.87
CA ALA A 46 15.95 -5.37 1.53
C ALA A 46 17.01 -6.38 1.09
N VAL A 47 17.65 -6.99 2.08
CA VAL A 47 18.45 -8.20 1.89
C VAL A 47 17.69 -9.35 2.56
N VAL A 48 17.28 -10.32 1.74
CA VAL A 48 16.56 -11.50 2.20
C VAL A 48 17.58 -12.56 2.58
N ASP A 49 17.65 -12.93 3.86
CA ASP A 49 18.51 -14.03 4.30
C ASP A 49 17.76 -15.38 4.17
N LYS A 50 16.47 -15.38 4.54
CA LYS A 50 15.60 -16.57 4.54
C LYS A 50 14.20 -16.22 4.00
N GLY A 51 13.68 -17.02 3.08
CA GLY A 51 12.37 -16.84 2.46
C GLY A 51 12.39 -16.00 1.18
N THR A 52 11.23 -15.50 0.76
CA THR A 52 11.07 -14.69 -0.46
C THR A 52 10.19 -13.47 -0.20
N LEU A 53 10.59 -12.35 -0.80
CA LEU A 53 9.83 -11.11 -0.83
C LEU A 53 9.40 -10.84 -2.27
N ILE A 54 8.09 -10.86 -2.52
CA ILE A 54 7.46 -10.54 -3.80
C ILE A 54 6.83 -9.16 -3.67
N ILE A 55 7.10 -8.24 -4.58
CA ILE A 55 6.63 -6.84 -4.48
C ILE A 55 6.06 -6.36 -5.81
N ILE A 56 4.87 -5.76 -5.76
CA ILE A 56 4.32 -4.95 -6.85
C ILE A 56 4.23 -3.50 -6.37
N PRO A 57 5.09 -2.58 -6.87
CA PRO A 57 5.08 -1.19 -6.46
C PRO A 57 3.94 -0.37 -7.08
N GLU A 58 3.40 -0.81 -8.22
CA GLU A 58 2.37 -0.12 -9.00
C GLU A 58 1.22 -1.08 -9.35
N PHE A 59 0.45 -1.48 -8.34
CA PHE A 59 -0.59 -2.50 -8.53
C PHE A 59 -1.69 -2.05 -9.50
N ASN A 60 -2.18 -0.83 -9.33
CA ASN A 60 -3.05 -0.18 -10.30
C ASN A 60 -2.24 0.81 -11.16
N ASN A 61 -1.40 0.31 -12.06
CA ASN A 61 -0.59 1.16 -12.96
C ASN A 61 -1.45 2.13 -13.79
N SER A 62 -2.68 1.73 -14.15
CA SER A 62 -3.64 2.59 -14.85
C SER A 62 -4.02 3.85 -14.06
N ALA A 63 -4.15 3.75 -12.73
CA ALA A 63 -4.47 4.89 -11.89
C ALA A 63 -3.36 5.95 -11.84
N GLY A 64 -2.11 5.62 -12.21
CA GLY A 64 -1.02 6.59 -12.36
C GLY A 64 -1.15 7.50 -13.60
N ARG A 65 -2.04 7.16 -14.55
CA ARG A 65 -2.15 7.89 -15.82
C ARG A 65 -2.97 9.17 -15.70
N ASN A 66 -3.89 9.26 -14.75
CA ASN A 66 -4.70 10.45 -14.49
C ASN A 66 -4.67 10.87 -13.02
N THR A 67 -5.19 12.06 -12.75
CA THR A 67 -5.52 12.50 -11.39
C THR A 67 -7.03 12.70 -11.29
N ARG A 68 -7.54 12.86 -10.07
CA ARG A 68 -8.97 13.05 -9.83
C ARG A 68 -9.48 14.33 -10.50
N PRO A 69 -10.45 14.25 -11.44
CA PRO A 69 -11.00 15.42 -12.10
C PRO A 69 -11.68 16.36 -11.09
N GLY A 70 -11.40 17.67 -11.19
CA GLY A 70 -12.03 18.70 -10.35
C GLY A 70 -11.36 18.94 -8.99
N ASP A 71 -10.53 18.02 -8.49
CA ASP A 71 -9.90 18.14 -7.17
C ASP A 71 -8.58 18.94 -7.18
N GLY A 72 -8.05 19.27 -8.37
CA GLY A 72 -6.84 20.09 -8.50
C GLY A 72 -5.56 19.42 -7.99
N TYR A 73 -5.47 18.08 -8.02
CA TYR A 73 -4.29 17.35 -7.56
C TYR A 73 -3.04 17.75 -8.37
N PRO A 74 -1.86 17.83 -7.73
CA PRO A 74 -0.62 18.07 -8.46
C PRO A 74 -0.36 16.92 -9.43
N LEU A 75 0.31 17.19 -10.55
CA LEU A 75 0.66 16.12 -11.48
C LEU A 75 1.86 15.29 -10.99
N TYR A 76 2.77 15.92 -10.28
CA TYR A 76 4.01 15.30 -9.80
C TYR A 76 4.35 15.82 -8.41
N TYR A 77 5.15 15.04 -7.70
CA TYR A 77 5.82 15.43 -6.48
C TYR A 77 7.26 14.91 -6.51
N GLU A 78 8.13 15.46 -5.68
CA GLU A 78 9.53 15.08 -5.62
C GLU A 78 9.93 14.73 -4.19
N ILE A 79 10.74 13.69 -4.04
CA ILE A 79 11.37 13.32 -2.78
C ILE A 79 12.84 13.67 -2.87
N GLN A 80 13.33 14.44 -1.89
CA GLN A 80 14.74 14.79 -1.80
C GLN A 80 15.58 13.57 -1.43
N THR A 81 16.72 13.40 -2.09
CA THR A 81 17.66 12.28 -1.94
C THR A 81 19.06 12.82 -1.71
N ASP A 82 19.99 11.97 -1.28
CA ASP A 82 21.39 12.36 -1.07
C ASP A 82 22.12 12.74 -2.38
N TRP A 83 21.50 12.48 -3.53
CA TRP A 83 22.05 12.70 -4.87
C TRP A 83 21.23 13.69 -5.71
N GLY A 84 20.24 14.38 -5.12
CA GLY A 84 19.34 15.31 -5.82
C GLY A 84 17.90 15.08 -5.43
N SER A 85 17.00 14.90 -6.40
CA SER A 85 15.60 14.54 -6.15
C SER A 85 15.14 13.40 -7.06
N LYS A 86 14.17 12.63 -6.57
CA LYS A 86 13.46 11.62 -7.35
C LYS A 86 12.03 12.08 -7.57
N LYS A 87 11.63 12.22 -8.83
CA LYS A 87 10.31 12.69 -9.24
C LYS A 87 9.33 11.52 -9.37
N PHE A 88 8.12 11.72 -8.87
CA PHE A 88 7.05 10.73 -8.87
C PHE A 88 5.79 11.29 -9.51
N ARG A 89 5.04 10.41 -10.18
CA ARG A 89 3.74 10.72 -10.77
C ARG A 89 2.68 10.60 -9.67
N MET A 90 1.92 11.67 -9.45
CA MET A 90 0.69 11.60 -8.66
C MET A 90 -0.42 11.01 -9.53
N GLY A 91 -1.18 10.06 -8.99
CA GLY A 91 -2.25 9.40 -9.70
C GLY A 91 -3.64 9.66 -9.10
N ASN A 92 -4.53 8.71 -9.37
CA ASN A 92 -5.91 8.71 -8.91
C ASN A 92 -6.20 7.46 -8.05
N ARG A 93 -7.41 7.40 -7.50
CA ARG A 93 -7.92 6.23 -6.78
C ARG A 93 -8.22 5.06 -7.73
N ASP A 94 -8.93 5.36 -8.80
CA ASP A 94 -9.44 4.36 -9.73
C ASP A 94 -8.58 4.33 -11.00
N ALA A 95 -8.62 3.21 -11.72
CA ALA A 95 -8.04 3.09 -13.05
C ALA A 95 -8.53 4.21 -13.98
N SER A 96 -7.67 4.64 -14.90
CA SER A 96 -8.00 5.62 -15.91
C SER A 96 -9.21 5.16 -16.74
N PRO A 97 -10.23 6.00 -16.95
CA PRO A 97 -11.31 5.70 -17.89
C PRO A 97 -10.85 5.44 -19.32
N LEU A 98 -9.62 5.85 -19.68
CA LEU A 98 -9.05 5.54 -21.00
C LEU A 98 -8.63 4.07 -21.13
N ASP A 99 -8.32 3.40 -20.02
CA ASP A 99 -7.90 1.99 -20.02
C ASP A 99 -9.06 1.04 -19.71
N GLN A 100 -10.07 1.53 -19.00
CA GLN A 100 -11.29 0.78 -18.71
C GLN A 100 -12.53 1.64 -18.94
N TRP A 101 -13.26 1.31 -20.01
CA TRP A 101 -14.54 1.89 -20.40
C TRP A 101 -15.34 0.86 -21.22
N PRO A 102 -16.67 0.86 -21.18
CA PRO A 102 -17.55 1.68 -20.34
C PRO A 102 -17.64 1.21 -18.89
N ASP A 103 -17.94 2.14 -17.98
CA ASP A 103 -18.41 1.80 -16.64
C ASP A 103 -19.87 1.31 -16.73
N PRO A 104 -20.30 0.30 -15.93
CA PRO A 104 -21.67 -0.19 -15.92
C PRO A 104 -22.62 0.80 -15.22
N ASP A 105 -23.93 0.61 -15.26
CA ASP A 105 -24.86 1.43 -14.44
C ASP A 105 -24.70 1.14 -12.93
N VAL A 106 -24.43 -0.12 -12.60
CA VAL A 106 -24.13 -0.62 -11.24
C VAL A 106 -23.05 -1.68 -11.39
N TYR A 107 -22.03 -1.63 -10.54
CA TYR A 107 -21.04 -2.69 -10.51
C TYR A 107 -21.57 -3.86 -9.66
N VAL A 108 -21.68 -5.04 -10.27
CA VAL A 108 -22.06 -6.28 -9.59
C VAL A 108 -20.78 -7.03 -9.27
N HIS A 109 -20.37 -6.99 -8.01
CA HIS A 109 -19.13 -7.59 -7.54
C HIS A 109 -19.07 -9.10 -7.84
N TYR A 110 -17.94 -9.58 -8.36
CA TYR A 110 -17.66 -11.00 -8.48
C TYR A 110 -16.84 -11.51 -7.26
N PRO A 111 -17.19 -12.67 -6.65
CA PRO A 111 -18.28 -13.57 -7.01
C PRO A 111 -19.60 -13.30 -6.26
N ASP A 112 -19.58 -12.41 -5.26
CA ASP A 112 -20.64 -12.33 -4.24
C ASP A 112 -21.92 -11.61 -4.70
N LYS A 113 -21.88 -10.96 -5.87
CA LYS A 113 -22.99 -10.19 -6.47
C LYS A 113 -23.46 -9.02 -5.61
N GLN A 114 -22.61 -8.54 -4.70
CA GLN A 114 -22.86 -7.30 -3.98
C GLN A 114 -22.98 -6.15 -4.99
N LEU A 115 -24.02 -5.33 -4.85
CA LEU A 115 -24.19 -4.13 -5.65
C LEU A 115 -23.28 -3.02 -5.09
N LEU A 116 -22.40 -2.53 -5.94
CA LEU A 116 -21.42 -1.50 -5.65
C LEU A 116 -21.62 -0.29 -6.57
N SER A 117 -20.97 0.82 -6.24
CA SER A 117 -21.02 2.01 -7.10
C SER A 117 -20.49 1.65 -8.49
N TYR A 118 -21.02 2.27 -9.54
CA TYR A 118 -20.53 2.02 -10.90
C TYR A 118 -19.02 2.25 -11.04
N LEU A 119 -18.48 3.25 -10.31
CA LEU A 119 -17.05 3.58 -10.30
C LEU A 119 -16.18 2.47 -9.69
N ASP A 120 -16.75 1.65 -8.81
CA ASP A 120 -16.01 0.60 -8.09
C ASP A 120 -15.49 -0.49 -9.04
N VAL A 121 -16.03 -0.60 -10.25
CA VAL A 121 -15.49 -1.49 -11.29
C VAL A 121 -14.05 -1.13 -11.68
N ARG A 122 -13.65 0.14 -11.52
CA ARG A 122 -12.29 0.66 -11.78
C ARG A 122 -11.43 0.74 -10.53
N ASN A 123 -11.95 0.31 -9.38
CA ASN A 123 -11.22 0.34 -8.12
C ASN A 123 -10.70 -1.07 -7.78
N THR A 124 -9.39 -1.25 -7.79
CA THR A 124 -8.76 -2.52 -7.36
C THR A 124 -9.12 -2.90 -5.93
N ASN A 125 -9.40 -1.94 -5.04
CA ASN A 125 -9.91 -2.20 -3.70
C ASN A 125 -11.42 -2.49 -3.66
N ARG A 126 -12.02 -2.88 -4.79
CA ARG A 126 -13.41 -3.35 -4.89
C ARG A 126 -13.57 -4.54 -5.84
N THR A 127 -12.51 -4.95 -6.53
CA THR A 127 -12.59 -5.95 -7.60
C THR A 127 -11.97 -7.29 -7.24
N TRP A 128 -11.45 -7.46 -6.02
CA TRP A 128 -10.96 -8.76 -5.53
C TRP A 128 -12.12 -9.78 -5.39
N PRO A 129 -11.88 -11.10 -5.54
CA PRO A 129 -10.63 -11.74 -5.96
C PRO A 129 -10.39 -11.65 -7.48
N GLY A 130 -11.33 -11.05 -8.22
CA GLY A 130 -11.26 -10.90 -9.66
C GLY A 130 -11.47 -12.20 -10.44
N ARG A 131 -11.54 -12.08 -11.77
CA ARG A 131 -11.65 -13.18 -12.73
C ARG A 131 -10.93 -12.82 -14.04
N PRO A 132 -10.44 -13.81 -14.81
CA PRO A 132 -9.61 -13.56 -15.99
C PRO A 132 -10.38 -12.91 -17.15
N ASP A 133 -11.70 -13.08 -17.20
CA ASP A 133 -12.60 -12.58 -18.23
C ASP A 133 -13.44 -11.37 -17.77
N GLY A 134 -13.13 -10.79 -16.61
CA GLY A 134 -13.79 -9.60 -16.08
C GLY A 134 -13.30 -8.28 -16.68
N PRO A 135 -13.83 -7.13 -16.20
CA PRO A 135 -13.24 -5.81 -16.44
C PRO A 135 -11.76 -5.75 -16.04
N LEU A 136 -11.04 -4.76 -16.55
CA LEU A 136 -9.59 -4.65 -16.40
C LEU A 136 -9.13 -4.81 -14.92
N MET A 137 -9.76 -4.17 -13.95
CA MET A 137 -9.35 -4.26 -12.54
C MET A 137 -9.69 -5.62 -11.87
N GLU A 138 -10.74 -6.31 -12.32
CA GLU A 138 -10.95 -7.73 -11.94
C GLU A 138 -9.83 -8.62 -12.48
N GLN A 139 -9.31 -8.34 -13.69
CA GLN A 139 -8.20 -9.11 -14.25
C GLN A 139 -6.87 -8.85 -13.50
N VAL A 140 -6.63 -7.61 -13.07
CA VAL A 140 -5.46 -7.24 -12.24
C VAL A 140 -5.49 -7.97 -10.90
N THR A 141 -6.61 -7.91 -10.19
CA THR A 141 -6.79 -8.61 -8.90
C THR A 141 -6.75 -10.13 -9.04
N TYR A 142 -7.29 -10.67 -10.14
CA TYR A 142 -7.13 -12.08 -10.47
C TYR A 142 -5.65 -12.46 -10.66
N GLY A 143 -4.87 -11.63 -11.35
CA GLY A 143 -3.43 -11.83 -11.54
C GLY A 143 -2.68 -11.92 -10.20
N ALA A 144 -2.98 -11.02 -9.26
CA ALA A 144 -2.43 -11.09 -7.90
C ALA A 144 -2.84 -12.38 -7.16
N MET A 145 -4.10 -12.80 -7.29
CA MET A 145 -4.55 -14.09 -6.74
C MET A 145 -3.81 -15.28 -7.38
N GLN A 146 -3.47 -15.22 -8.67
CA GLN A 146 -2.67 -16.25 -9.31
C GLN A 146 -1.24 -16.28 -8.77
N ILE A 147 -0.58 -15.13 -8.61
CA ILE A 147 0.75 -15.05 -7.97
C ILE A 147 0.71 -15.70 -6.60
N MET A 148 -0.25 -15.34 -5.74
CA MET A 148 -0.36 -15.92 -4.40
C MET A 148 -0.54 -17.44 -4.41
N ARG A 149 -1.34 -17.96 -5.33
CA ARG A 149 -1.60 -19.40 -5.46
C ARG A 149 -0.41 -20.16 -6.05
N SER A 150 0.20 -19.67 -7.13
CA SER A 150 1.31 -20.33 -7.80
C SER A 150 2.57 -20.32 -6.94
N GLU A 151 2.84 -19.18 -6.30
CA GLU A 151 4.02 -19.00 -5.45
C GLU A 151 3.83 -19.59 -4.06
N LYS A 152 2.59 -19.93 -3.67
CA LYS A 152 2.22 -20.37 -2.32
C LYS A 152 2.59 -19.33 -1.27
N VAL A 153 2.16 -18.08 -1.50
CA VAL A 153 2.42 -16.94 -0.61
C VAL A 153 1.79 -17.19 0.76
N ASP A 154 2.56 -17.00 1.83
CA ASP A 154 2.08 -17.21 3.19
C ASP A 154 1.38 -15.98 3.78
N ILE A 155 1.93 -14.79 3.53
CA ILE A 155 1.36 -13.52 3.99
C ILE A 155 1.30 -12.50 2.85
N ALA A 156 0.23 -11.72 2.79
CA ALA A 156 0.07 -10.61 1.84
C ALA A 156 -0.15 -9.30 2.60
N VAL A 157 0.52 -8.24 2.19
CA VAL A 157 0.36 -6.90 2.74
C VAL A 157 -0.02 -5.94 1.61
N ASP A 158 -1.15 -5.24 1.78
CA ASP A 158 -1.63 -4.21 0.87
C ASP A 158 -1.51 -2.84 1.56
N ILE A 159 -0.71 -1.94 0.98
CA ILE A 159 -0.34 -0.66 1.61
C ILE A 159 -1.24 0.45 1.07
N HIS A 160 -1.92 1.15 1.98
CA HIS A 160 -2.89 2.22 1.70
C HIS A 160 -2.65 3.47 2.57
N GLY A 161 -3.28 4.56 2.16
CA GLY A 161 -3.48 5.74 2.99
C GLY A 161 -4.96 6.12 3.07
N ALA A 162 -5.38 6.58 4.25
CA ALA A 162 -6.78 6.92 4.50
C ALA A 162 -6.97 8.34 5.04
N GLU A 163 -8.12 8.93 4.73
CA GLU A 163 -8.59 10.20 5.28
C GLU A 163 -8.50 10.22 6.81
N THR A 164 -8.15 11.37 7.39
CA THR A 164 -8.09 11.55 8.85
C THR A 164 -9.47 11.59 9.50
N MET A 165 -10.51 11.88 8.72
CA MET A 165 -11.91 11.84 9.13
C MET A 165 -12.59 10.48 8.95
N PHE A 166 -11.90 9.47 8.42
CA PHE A 166 -12.46 8.12 8.27
C PHE A 166 -12.03 7.23 9.44
N PRO A 167 -12.91 6.41 10.05
CA PRO A 167 -12.57 5.59 11.21
C PRO A 167 -11.51 4.54 10.94
N VAL A 168 -11.48 3.97 9.73
CA VAL A 168 -10.49 2.96 9.33
C VAL A 168 -9.28 3.68 8.75
N THR A 169 -8.48 4.28 9.63
CA THR A 169 -7.23 4.99 9.30
C THR A 169 -6.20 4.76 10.41
N ASN A 170 -4.89 4.86 10.13
CA ASN A 170 -3.82 4.54 11.08
C ASN A 170 -3.98 3.15 11.74
N CYS A 171 -4.23 2.12 10.92
CA CYS A 171 -4.61 0.80 11.40
C CYS A 171 -4.05 -0.34 10.55
N ILE A 172 -4.19 -1.56 11.07
CA ILE A 172 -4.06 -2.82 10.34
C ILE A 172 -5.45 -3.41 10.21
N VAL A 173 -5.97 -3.53 8.99
CA VAL A 173 -7.22 -4.25 8.72
C VAL A 173 -6.90 -5.70 8.43
N ALA A 174 -7.52 -6.62 9.16
CA ALA A 174 -7.24 -8.04 9.04
C ALA A 174 -8.50 -8.89 9.27
N PRO A 175 -8.70 -9.99 8.52
CA PRO A 175 -9.73 -10.97 8.82
C PRO A 175 -9.34 -11.82 10.04
N GLU A 176 -10.29 -12.62 10.51
CA GLU A 176 -10.19 -13.46 11.69
C GLU A 176 -8.93 -14.36 11.68
N LYS A 177 -8.57 -14.90 10.51
CA LYS A 177 -7.38 -15.77 10.38
C LYS A 177 -6.04 -15.03 10.58
N SER A 178 -6.02 -13.71 10.34
CA SER A 178 -4.84 -12.83 10.46
C SER A 178 -4.84 -12.01 11.74
N ILE A 179 -5.99 -11.86 12.41
CA ILE A 179 -6.19 -10.87 13.50
C ILE A 179 -5.21 -11.01 14.66
N ARG A 180 -4.80 -12.24 14.99
CA ARG A 180 -3.83 -12.48 16.08
C ARG A 180 -2.45 -11.93 15.74
N ILE A 181 -1.99 -12.06 14.49
CA ILE A 181 -0.72 -11.48 14.05
C ILE A 181 -0.82 -9.96 14.02
N ALA A 182 -1.93 -9.42 13.49
CA ALA A 182 -2.17 -7.98 13.45
C ALA A 182 -2.17 -7.35 14.85
N THR A 183 -2.87 -7.96 15.81
CA THR A 183 -2.95 -7.49 17.21
C THR A 183 -1.58 -7.47 17.86
N MET A 184 -0.80 -8.55 17.74
CA MET A 184 0.55 -8.60 18.31
C MET A 184 1.51 -7.61 17.65
N THR A 185 1.31 -7.35 16.35
CA THR A 185 2.06 -6.35 15.60
C THR A 185 1.78 -4.95 16.14
N SER A 186 0.51 -4.54 16.16
CA SER A 186 0.03 -3.26 16.68
C SER A 186 0.55 -2.97 18.09
N LEU A 187 0.40 -3.92 19.02
CA LEU A 187 0.91 -3.78 20.39
C LEU A 187 2.43 -3.62 20.44
N THR A 188 3.16 -4.36 19.59
CA THR A 188 4.62 -4.30 19.57
C THR A 188 5.13 -2.99 18.99
N VAL A 189 4.58 -2.52 17.86
CA VAL A 189 5.02 -1.25 17.27
C VAL A 189 4.72 -0.08 18.19
N LYS A 190 3.55 -0.08 18.86
CA LYS A 190 3.26 0.91 19.90
C LYS A 190 4.28 0.90 21.03
N ALA A 191 4.64 -0.28 21.53
CA ALA A 191 5.60 -0.41 22.62
C ALA A 191 7.03 -0.01 22.21
N ARG A 192 7.46 -0.36 21.00
CA ARG A 192 8.86 -0.23 20.54
C ARG A 192 9.13 1.02 19.72
N GLU A 193 8.27 1.32 18.75
CA GLU A 193 8.41 2.41 17.78
C GLU A 193 7.73 3.70 18.25
N LYS A 194 6.93 3.65 19.33
CA LYS A 194 6.29 4.80 19.99
C LYS A 194 5.29 5.57 19.12
N PHE A 195 4.68 4.92 18.13
CA PHE A 195 3.52 5.44 17.42
C PHE A 195 2.29 4.55 17.65
N ASP A 196 1.11 5.15 17.62
CA ASP A 196 -0.15 4.40 17.67
C ASP A 196 -0.49 3.83 16.29
N ASN A 197 -0.97 2.60 16.26
CA ASN A 197 -1.52 1.93 15.10
C ASN A 197 -2.46 0.85 15.62
N HIS A 198 -3.75 0.95 15.36
CA HIS A 198 -4.75 0.03 15.92
C HIS A 198 -5.06 -1.12 14.95
N VAL A 199 -5.95 -2.02 15.36
CA VAL A 199 -6.37 -3.14 14.51
C VAL A 199 -7.86 -3.04 14.27
N GLU A 200 -8.24 -3.10 13.01
CA GLU A 200 -9.64 -3.16 12.57
C GLU A 200 -9.95 -4.56 12.05
N LEU A 201 -11.09 -5.10 12.46
CA LEU A 201 -11.55 -6.38 11.96
C LEU A 201 -12.14 -6.18 10.56
N SER A 202 -11.65 -6.95 9.59
CA SER A 202 -12.24 -7.02 8.26
C SER A 202 -13.69 -7.54 8.35
N PRO A 203 -14.71 -6.75 8.00
CA PRO A 203 -16.09 -7.22 8.03
C PRO A 203 -16.33 -8.32 6.98
N SER A 204 -17.06 -9.38 7.35
CA SER A 204 -17.35 -10.50 6.44
C SER A 204 -18.27 -10.10 5.27
N GLY A 205 -19.22 -9.19 5.52
CA GLY A 205 -20.19 -8.70 4.54
C GLY A 205 -19.70 -7.57 3.66
N PHE A 206 -18.45 -7.11 3.80
CA PHE A 206 -17.90 -6.02 3.00
C PHE A 206 -16.91 -6.60 1.97
N ARG A 207 -17.41 -6.86 0.77
CA ARG A 207 -16.74 -7.63 -0.29
C ARG A 207 -15.92 -6.76 -1.23
N GLY A 208 -15.02 -7.40 -1.99
CA GLY A 208 -14.18 -6.75 -3.00
C GLY A 208 -12.85 -6.19 -2.51
N LEU A 209 -12.55 -6.34 -1.22
CA LEU A 209 -11.34 -5.82 -0.56
C LEU A 209 -10.23 -6.86 -0.50
N SER A 210 -8.97 -6.44 -0.64
CA SER A 210 -7.81 -7.34 -0.57
C SER A 210 -7.79 -8.16 0.73
N HIS A 211 -7.93 -7.49 1.88
CA HIS A 211 -7.90 -8.16 3.18
C HIS A 211 -9.03 -9.16 3.40
N ARG A 212 -10.18 -8.99 2.74
CA ARG A 212 -11.32 -9.91 2.87
C ARG A 212 -11.18 -11.08 1.89
N GLU A 213 -11.01 -10.76 0.62
CA GLU A 213 -11.10 -11.71 -0.49
C GLU A 213 -9.85 -12.59 -0.59
N ILE A 214 -8.64 -12.07 -0.34
CA ILE A 214 -7.45 -12.91 -0.18
C ILE A 214 -7.67 -13.89 0.97
N GLY A 215 -8.34 -13.41 2.03
CA GLY A 215 -8.65 -14.18 3.20
C GLY A 215 -9.56 -15.38 2.92
N ASP A 216 -10.55 -15.23 2.06
CA ASP A 216 -11.57 -16.25 1.78
C ASP A 216 -11.22 -17.15 0.58
N HIS A 217 -10.42 -16.66 -0.37
CA HIS A 217 -10.16 -17.35 -1.65
C HIS A 217 -8.71 -17.83 -1.80
N SER A 218 -7.93 -17.84 -0.71
CA SER A 218 -6.56 -18.39 -0.66
C SER A 218 -6.13 -18.77 0.76
N ASP A 219 -5.04 -19.55 0.88
CA ASP A 219 -4.39 -19.86 2.15
C ASP A 219 -3.55 -18.70 2.71
N THR A 220 -3.27 -17.68 1.90
CA THR A 220 -2.47 -16.52 2.28
C THR A 220 -3.15 -15.72 3.39
N LEU A 221 -2.39 -15.30 4.42
CA LEU A 221 -2.86 -14.44 5.50
C LEU A 221 -2.74 -12.96 5.08
N PRO A 222 -3.85 -12.24 4.86
CA PRO A 222 -3.77 -10.88 4.37
C PRO A 222 -3.76 -9.85 5.52
N PHE A 223 -3.18 -8.69 5.22
CA PHE A 223 -3.14 -7.49 6.05
C PHE A 223 -3.27 -6.27 5.12
N LEU A 224 -4.22 -5.38 5.38
CA LEU A 224 -4.23 -4.06 4.76
C LEU A 224 -3.71 -3.04 5.78
N LEU A 225 -2.83 -2.14 5.35
CA LEU A 225 -2.22 -1.13 6.22
C LEU A 225 -2.71 0.25 5.81
N GLU A 226 -3.22 1.01 6.77
CA GLU A 226 -3.62 2.40 6.56
C GLU A 226 -2.70 3.34 7.33
N ALA A 227 -2.10 4.31 6.64
CA ALA A 227 -1.50 5.49 7.25
C ALA A 227 -2.39 6.72 7.02
N PRO A 228 -2.45 7.67 7.97
CA PRO A 228 -3.23 8.90 7.76
C PRO A 228 -2.73 9.70 6.58
N LEU A 229 -3.65 10.14 5.72
CA LEU A 229 -3.36 10.95 4.54
C LEU A 229 -4.28 12.18 4.54
N PRO A 230 -3.89 13.27 5.22
CA PRO A 230 -4.61 14.56 5.22
C PRO A 230 -4.99 15.06 3.82
N PHE A 231 -4.18 14.72 2.82
CA PHE A 231 -4.42 15.08 1.43
C PHE A 231 -5.73 14.51 0.86
N LEU A 232 -6.25 13.39 1.37
CA LEU A 232 -7.51 12.83 0.89
C LEU A 232 -8.75 13.51 1.49
N ASP A 233 -8.62 14.12 2.68
CA ASP A 233 -9.75 14.73 3.37
C ASP A 233 -10.39 15.85 2.52
N GLN A 234 -11.72 15.91 2.50
CA GLN A 234 -12.45 16.93 1.75
C GLN A 234 -12.34 18.35 2.34
N PRO A 235 -12.46 18.56 3.68
CA PRO A 235 -12.38 19.89 4.28
C PRO A 235 -10.92 20.31 4.50
N THR A 236 -10.15 20.44 3.43
CA THR A 236 -8.79 20.99 3.44
C THR A 236 -8.73 22.28 2.64
N GLY A 237 -7.59 22.98 2.74
CA GLY A 237 -7.17 23.96 1.75
C GLY A 237 -6.86 23.32 0.39
N PRO A 238 -6.24 24.10 -0.52
CA PRO A 238 -5.87 23.62 -1.86
C PRO A 238 -4.99 22.36 -1.81
N LYS A 239 -5.19 21.46 -2.77
CA LYS A 239 -4.43 20.21 -2.93
C LYS A 239 -3.02 20.48 -3.48
N THR A 240 -2.14 21.04 -2.66
CA THR A 240 -0.74 21.35 -3.01
C THR A 240 0.19 20.18 -2.74
N VAL A 241 1.40 20.23 -3.32
CA VAL A 241 2.49 19.30 -3.00
C VAL A 241 2.86 19.40 -1.51
N ASP A 242 2.86 20.60 -0.93
CA ASP A 242 3.14 20.79 0.50
C ASP A 242 2.12 20.05 1.38
N LEU A 243 0.82 20.16 1.09
CA LEU A 243 -0.21 19.39 1.80
C LEU A 243 0.01 17.87 1.62
N LEU A 244 0.39 17.45 0.40
CA LEU A 244 0.65 16.03 0.11
C LEU A 244 1.82 15.48 0.92
N LEU A 245 2.92 16.24 1.04
CA LEU A 245 4.16 15.80 1.67
C LEU A 245 4.18 16.05 3.18
N ASP A 246 3.79 17.24 3.64
CA ASP A 246 3.82 17.60 5.06
C ASP A 246 2.59 17.11 5.82
N GLY A 247 1.46 16.94 5.13
CA GLY A 247 0.18 16.59 5.75
C GLY A 247 -0.28 17.66 6.76
N LYS A 248 0.03 18.94 6.49
CA LYS A 248 -0.36 20.09 7.32
C LYS A 248 -1.44 20.91 6.64
N ASP A 249 -2.49 21.17 7.39
CA ASP A 249 -3.69 21.88 6.96
C ASP A 249 -4.37 22.55 8.16
N PRO A 250 -4.71 23.85 8.08
CA PRO A 250 -5.34 24.58 9.17
C PRO A 250 -6.79 24.18 9.45
N PHE A 251 -7.55 23.70 8.45
CA PHE A 251 -8.92 23.22 8.66
C PHE A 251 -8.91 21.90 9.43
N LEU A 252 -8.03 20.97 9.07
CA LEU A 252 -7.84 19.73 9.82
C LEU A 252 -7.34 20.00 11.25
N LEU A 253 -6.43 20.97 11.45
CA LEU A 253 -6.02 21.38 12.79
C LEU A 253 -7.20 21.91 13.62
N SER A 254 -8.08 22.70 13.01
CA SER A 254 -9.32 23.18 13.64
C SER A 254 -10.29 22.04 13.97
N LEU A 255 -10.45 21.06 13.07
CA LEU A 255 -11.29 19.88 13.27
C LEU A 255 -10.74 18.95 14.35
N SER A 256 -9.42 18.80 14.45
CA SER A 256 -8.75 18.06 15.51
C SER A 256 -9.06 18.63 16.89
N LYS A 257 -8.96 19.96 17.06
CA LYS A 257 -9.33 20.67 18.29
C LYS A 257 -10.79 20.46 18.69
N LYS A 258 -11.66 20.17 17.71
CA LYS A 258 -13.09 19.84 17.89
C LYS A 258 -13.37 18.34 18.03
N LYS A 259 -12.33 17.49 18.09
CA LYS A 259 -12.42 16.02 18.16
C LYS A 259 -13.24 15.42 17.03
N LYS A 260 -13.04 15.92 15.80
CA LYS A 260 -13.73 15.46 14.58
C LYS A 260 -12.89 14.50 13.72
N LEU A 261 -11.63 14.29 14.08
CA LEU A 261 -10.74 13.35 13.39
C LEU A 261 -10.65 12.04 14.18
N PHE A 262 -10.38 10.94 13.47
CA PHE A 262 -10.17 9.62 14.07
C PHE A 262 -8.71 9.35 14.44
N VAL A 263 -7.81 10.26 14.08
CA VAL A 263 -6.39 10.21 14.41
C VAL A 263 -5.92 11.47 15.12
N PRO A 264 -4.88 11.36 15.96
CA PRO A 264 -4.18 12.53 16.47
C PRO A 264 -3.68 13.39 15.31
N TYR A 265 -3.89 14.69 15.43
CA TYR A 265 -3.45 15.68 14.46
C TYR A 265 -3.12 16.99 15.18
N ASP A 266 -1.90 17.46 15.01
CA ASP A 266 -1.36 18.67 15.62
C ASP A 266 -0.65 19.54 14.57
N GLU A 267 0.06 20.57 15.00
CA GLU A 267 0.81 21.50 14.14
C GLU A 267 1.92 20.79 13.33
N THR A 268 2.33 19.59 13.73
CA THR A 268 3.32 18.80 12.99
C THR A 268 2.73 18.07 11.80
N GLY A 269 1.40 17.88 11.75
CA GLY A 269 0.71 17.17 10.68
C GLY A 269 1.12 15.70 10.55
N TRP A 270 0.91 15.15 9.35
CA TRP A 270 1.32 13.80 8.96
C TRP A 270 2.36 13.82 7.82
N PRO A 271 3.62 14.17 8.12
CA PRO A 271 4.67 14.22 7.11
C PRO A 271 4.94 12.85 6.49
N MET A 272 5.48 12.85 5.27
CA MET A 272 5.69 11.64 4.46
C MET A 272 6.55 10.59 5.19
N GLU A 273 7.58 11.04 5.89
CA GLU A 273 8.52 10.20 6.62
C GLU A 273 7.84 9.42 7.74
N LYS A 274 6.86 10.03 8.43
CA LYS A 274 6.08 9.32 9.46
C LYS A 274 5.25 8.22 8.81
N ARG A 275 4.55 8.52 7.71
CA ARG A 275 3.66 7.57 7.02
C ARG A 275 4.44 6.39 6.42
N VAL A 276 5.51 6.68 5.68
CA VAL A 276 6.41 5.67 5.09
C VAL A 276 7.10 4.85 6.18
N GLY A 277 7.62 5.52 7.22
CA GLY A 277 8.27 4.86 8.35
C GLY A 277 7.33 3.91 9.11
N GLN A 278 6.06 4.30 9.27
CA GLN A 278 5.05 3.46 9.91
C GLN A 278 4.83 2.18 9.10
N HIS A 279 4.62 2.29 7.78
CA HIS A 279 4.46 1.11 6.93
C HIS A 279 5.69 0.20 7.00
N CYS A 280 6.91 0.73 6.92
CA CYS A 280 8.13 -0.06 7.06
C CYS A 280 8.17 -0.85 8.37
N SER A 281 7.97 -0.19 9.51
CA SER A 281 8.00 -0.85 10.82
C SER A 281 6.86 -1.86 11.01
N VAL A 282 5.66 -1.55 10.53
CA VAL A 282 4.50 -2.47 10.62
C VAL A 282 4.73 -3.72 9.77
N ILE A 283 5.20 -3.59 8.52
CA ILE A 283 5.51 -4.74 7.66
C ILE A 283 6.59 -5.62 8.29
N LEU A 284 7.71 -5.01 8.73
CA LEU A 284 8.79 -5.75 9.40
C LEU A 284 8.31 -6.47 10.66
N GLU A 285 7.37 -5.87 11.39
CA GLU A 285 6.81 -6.48 12.58
C GLU A 285 5.81 -7.60 12.25
N ILE A 286 4.98 -7.48 11.21
CA ILE A 286 4.12 -8.57 10.71
C ILE A 286 4.98 -9.78 10.32
N ILE A 287 6.05 -9.55 9.56
CA ILE A 287 7.02 -10.59 9.17
C ILE A 287 7.60 -11.28 10.41
N ARG A 288 7.98 -10.50 11.43
CA ARG A 288 8.53 -11.02 12.68
C ARG A 288 7.50 -11.87 13.44
N GLN A 289 6.26 -11.40 13.57
CA GLN A 289 5.20 -12.13 14.28
C GLN A 289 4.77 -13.40 13.53
N PHE A 290 4.70 -13.35 12.20
CA PHE A 290 4.49 -14.52 11.36
C PHE A 290 5.59 -15.56 11.57
N SER A 291 6.86 -15.14 11.49
CA SER A 291 8.02 -16.04 11.66
C SER A 291 8.11 -16.65 13.05
N ARG A 292 7.64 -15.94 14.09
CA ARG A 292 7.55 -16.50 15.45
C ARG A 292 6.44 -17.54 15.57
N LYS A 293 5.32 -17.34 14.87
CA LYS A 293 4.19 -18.27 14.87
C LYS A 293 4.46 -19.50 14.02
N PHE A 294 5.22 -19.35 12.93
CA PHE A 294 5.57 -20.41 11.99
C PHE A 294 7.09 -20.49 11.76
N PRO A 295 7.86 -21.06 12.71
CA PRO A 295 9.33 -21.08 12.64
C PRO A 295 9.90 -21.76 11.39
N ASP A 296 9.24 -22.82 10.91
CA ASP A 296 9.65 -23.54 9.69
C ASP A 296 9.53 -22.66 8.44
N LYS A 297 8.57 -21.73 8.45
CA LYS A 297 8.33 -20.75 7.40
C LYS A 297 8.89 -19.36 7.75
N ALA A 298 9.88 -19.28 8.64
CA ALA A 298 10.45 -17.99 9.02
C ALA A 298 10.96 -17.20 7.81
N ILE A 299 10.73 -15.89 7.83
CA ILE A 299 11.19 -14.92 6.85
C ILE A 299 12.17 -13.99 7.58
N LYS A 300 13.37 -13.82 7.04
CA LYS A 300 14.42 -12.97 7.63
C LYS A 300 14.88 -11.94 6.62
N LEU A 301 14.63 -10.67 6.96
CA LEU A 301 15.04 -9.50 6.19
C LEU A 301 16.02 -8.65 6.99
N ARG A 302 16.98 -8.05 6.30
CA ARG A 302 17.86 -7.01 6.84
C ARG A 302 17.84 -5.77 5.94
N ASN A 303 18.42 -4.69 6.46
CA ASN A 303 18.68 -3.41 5.79
C ASN A 303 17.45 -2.55 5.42
N VAL A 304 16.22 -3.02 5.65
CA VAL A 304 15.05 -2.16 5.60
C VAL A 304 14.99 -1.30 6.87
N PRO A 305 14.88 0.03 6.76
CA PRO A 305 14.85 0.94 7.92
C PRO A 305 13.55 0.82 8.71
N ARG A 306 13.62 1.18 10.00
CA ARG A 306 12.44 1.32 10.87
C ARG A 306 11.99 2.77 10.98
N TYR A 307 10.81 2.97 11.56
CA TYR A 307 10.15 4.26 11.73
C TYR A 307 11.10 5.38 12.17
N ALA A 308 11.85 5.17 13.25
CA ALA A 308 12.76 6.18 13.78
C ALA A 308 13.86 6.59 12.78
N ASP A 309 14.37 5.64 12.00
CA ASP A 309 15.42 5.91 11.01
C ASP A 309 14.85 6.68 9.80
N VAL A 310 13.66 6.30 9.32
CA VAL A 310 12.99 7.00 8.21
C VAL A 310 12.60 8.42 8.61
N VAL A 311 12.06 8.62 9.81
CA VAL A 311 11.73 9.96 10.34
C VAL A 311 12.97 10.83 10.49
N LYS A 312 14.10 10.24 10.88
CA LYS A 312 15.36 10.99 11.08
C LYS A 312 16.05 11.34 9.77
N ASN A 313 16.17 10.38 8.86
CA ASN A 313 17.03 10.50 7.68
C ASN A 313 16.26 10.99 6.45
N GLY A 314 14.93 10.91 6.45
CA GLY A 314 14.09 11.19 5.29
C GLY A 314 13.91 9.96 4.41
N VAL A 315 12.83 9.96 3.61
CA VAL A 315 12.48 8.85 2.72
C VAL A 315 13.55 8.63 1.64
N GLY A 316 13.99 9.71 0.98
CA GLY A 316 14.88 9.59 -0.17
C GLY A 316 16.34 9.25 0.15
N HIS A 317 16.75 9.30 1.42
CA HIS A 317 18.04 8.77 1.88
C HIS A 317 18.19 7.27 1.55
N TYR A 318 17.07 6.55 1.47
CA TYR A 318 17.04 5.12 1.17
C TYR A 318 16.90 4.81 -0.32
N TYR A 319 16.98 5.81 -1.21
CA TYR A 319 16.95 5.60 -2.65
C TYR A 319 18.34 5.66 -3.25
N ARG A 320 18.68 4.63 -4.02
CA ARG A 320 19.94 4.48 -4.73
C ARG A 320 20.02 5.44 -5.90
N ASP A 321 21.20 5.99 -6.07
CA ASP A 321 21.58 6.82 -7.20
C ASP A 321 21.60 5.97 -8.49
N PRO A 322 20.70 6.24 -9.46
CA PRO A 322 20.64 5.46 -10.69
C PRO A 322 21.90 5.62 -11.55
N ASP A 323 22.62 6.75 -11.45
CA ASP A 323 23.85 6.99 -12.22
C ASP A 323 25.02 6.13 -11.74
N LYS A 324 24.96 5.64 -10.50
CA LYS A 324 25.92 4.69 -9.92
C LYS A 324 25.50 3.22 -10.09
N SER A 325 24.33 2.97 -10.68
CA SER A 325 23.85 1.61 -10.88
C SER A 325 24.55 0.96 -12.07
N ASP A 326 24.94 -0.30 -11.89
CA ASP A 326 25.57 -1.09 -12.94
C ASP A 326 24.55 -1.38 -14.05
N LYS A 327 24.68 -0.68 -15.17
CA LYS A 327 23.77 -0.81 -16.33
C LYS A 327 23.72 -2.24 -16.88
N ALA A 328 24.76 -3.05 -16.66
CA ALA A 328 24.78 -4.45 -17.09
C ALA A 328 23.87 -5.37 -16.25
N LYS A 329 23.36 -4.89 -15.11
CA LYS A 329 22.45 -5.63 -14.21
C LYS A 329 20.98 -5.26 -14.40
N VAL A 330 20.67 -4.36 -15.34
CA VAL A 330 19.30 -4.01 -15.70
C VAL A 330 18.84 -4.96 -16.81
N TYR A 331 17.96 -5.89 -16.46
CA TYR A 331 17.35 -6.82 -17.42
C TYR A 331 15.97 -6.30 -17.80
N PHE A 332 15.79 -5.93 -19.06
CA PHE A 332 14.47 -5.69 -19.64
C PHE A 332 14.04 -7.01 -20.29
N ASN A 333 12.99 -7.64 -19.76
CA ASN A 333 12.36 -8.80 -20.39
C ASN A 333 11.39 -8.38 -21.47
#